data_AF-A0A3M1FG18-F1
#
_entry.id   AF-A0A3M1FG18-F1
#
_cell.length_a   1.000
_cell.length_b   1.000
_cell.length_c   1.000
_cell.angle_alpha   90.00
_cell.angle_beta   90.00
_cell.angle_gamma   90.00
#
_symmetry.space_group_name_H-M   'P 1'
#
loop_
_entity.id
_entity.type
_entity.pdbx_description
1 polymer ?
#
loop_
_entity_poly.entity_id
_entity_poly.type
_entity_poly.pdbx_seq_one_letter_code
_entity_poly.pdbx_strand_id
1 'polypeptide(L)' 'PLAMILAVKDGLAWLGERKEDPELLRISAEIEGAVIDLLQEGRILTYDLVGPERAARCSEVGDEVCRKLATRLDRG' A
#
# COMPACT_ATOMS: atom_id res chain seq x y z
N PRO A 1 7.87 6.00 1.93
CA PRO A 1 6.94 6.00 0.77
C PRO A 1 5.47 5.73 1.13
N LEU A 2 5.19 5.03 2.23
CA LEU A 2 3.84 4.57 2.57
C LEU A 2 2.80 5.70 2.66
N ALA A 3 3.14 6.85 3.25
CA ALA A 3 2.23 7.99 3.32
C ALA A 3 1.79 8.49 1.94
N MET A 4 2.71 8.59 0.97
CA MET A 4 2.37 8.99 -0.41
C MET A 4 1.50 7.95 -1.12
N ILE A 5 1.74 6.66 -0.87
CA ILE A 5 0.93 5.57 -1.42
C ILE A 5 -0.50 5.64 -0.84
N LEU A 6 -0.63 5.87 0.46
CA LEU A 6 -1.93 6.03 1.12
C LEU A 6 -2.66 7.29 0.66
N ALA A 7 -1.96 8.37 0.32
CA ALA A 7 -2.59 9.54 -0.30
C ALA A 7 -3.22 9.22 -1.67
N VAL A 8 -2.58 8.34 -2.47
CA VAL A 8 -3.18 7.84 -3.72
C VAL A 8 -4.39 6.97 -3.42
N LYS A 9 -4.31 6.09 -2.41
CA LYS A 9 -5.45 5.29 -1.93
C LYS A 9 -6.64 6.18 -1.57
N ASP A 10 -6.42 7.22 -0.78
CA ASP A 10 -7.48 8.14 -0.36
C ASP A 10 -8.07 8.92 -1.55
N GLY A 11 -7.25 9.29 -2.53
CA GLY A 11 -7.71 9.88 -3.79
C GLY A 11 -8.58 8.95 -4.64
N LEU A 12 -8.23 7.66 -4.71
CA LEU A 12 -9.03 6.64 -5.40
C LEU A 12 -10.35 6.38 -4.65
N ALA A 13 -10.32 6.27 -3.33
CA ALA A 13 -11.51 6.11 -2.50
C ALA A 13 -12.48 7.29 -2.70
N TRP A 14 -11.99 8.52 -2.59
CA TRP A 14 -12.78 9.72 -2.82
C TRP A 14 -13.38 9.76 -4.23
N LEU A 15 -12.60 9.41 -5.26
CA LEU A 15 -13.10 9.38 -6.63
C LEU A 15 -14.17 8.30 -6.82
N GLY A 16 -13.96 7.11 -6.23
CA GLY A 16 -14.91 6.01 -6.23
C GLY A 16 -16.24 6.38 -5.58
N GLU A 17 -16.21 7.01 -4.40
CA GLU A 17 -17.40 7.53 -3.73
C GLU A 17 -18.13 8.58 -4.59
N ARG A 18 -17.37 9.51 -5.18
CA ARG A 18 -17.94 10.60 -5.98
C ARG A 18 -18.53 10.14 -7.32
N LYS A 19 -18.13 8.98 -7.81
CA LYS A 19 -18.56 8.40 -9.10
C LYS A 19 -19.42 7.15 -8.95
N GLU A 20 -19.68 6.71 -7.72
CA GLU A 20 -20.35 5.45 -7.43
C GLU A 20 -19.66 4.26 -8.14
N ASP A 21 -18.33 4.29 -8.19
CA ASP A 21 -17.52 3.28 -8.88
C ASP A 21 -17.01 2.24 -7.86
N PRO A 22 -17.59 1.03 -7.81
CA PRO A 22 -17.19 0.00 -6.86
C PRO A 22 -15.78 -0.55 -7.12
N GLU A 23 -15.26 -0.45 -8.35
CA GLU A 23 -13.93 -0.95 -8.69
C GLU A 23 -12.85 -0.02 -8.13
N LEU A 24 -13.06 1.31 -8.20
CA LEU A 24 -12.17 2.27 -7.55
C LEU A 24 -12.14 2.08 -6.03
N LEU A 25 -13.31 1.84 -5.41
CA LEU A 25 -13.40 1.55 -3.99
C LEU A 25 -12.66 0.25 -3.64
N ARG A 26 -12.86 -0.82 -4.42
CA ARG A 26 -12.16 -2.10 -4.24
C ARG A 26 -10.64 -1.93 -4.33
N ILE A 27 -10.14 -1.29 -5.39
CA ILE A 27 -8.70 -1.06 -5.59
C ILE A 27 -8.11 -0.24 -4.43
N SER A 28 -8.81 0.81 -3.98
CA SER A 28 -8.36 1.60 -2.83
C SER A 28 -8.21 0.73 -1.56
N ALA A 29 -9.18 -0.14 -1.28
CA ALA A 29 -9.12 -1.07 -0.15
C ALA A 29 -7.96 -2.07 -0.30
N GLU A 30 -7.68 -2.56 -1.51
CA GLU A 30 -6.57 -3.48 -1.72
C GLU A 30 -5.18 -2.82 -1.58
N ILE A 31 -5.04 -1.54 -1.94
CA ILE A 31 -3.81 -0.77 -1.67
C ILE A 31 -3.56 -0.66 -0.16
N GLU A 32 -4.60 -0.33 0.62
CA GLU A 32 -4.50 -0.26 2.08
C GLU A 32 -4.15 -1.64 2.68
N GLY A 33 -4.81 -2.70 2.20
CA GLY A 33 -4.51 -4.07 2.58
C GLY A 33 -3.05 -4.47 2.30
N ALA A 34 -2.50 -4.11 1.15
CA ALA A 34 -1.10 -4.38 0.82
C ALA A 34 -0.11 -3.67 1.77
N VAL A 35 -0.43 -2.44 2.19
CA VAL A 35 0.37 -1.70 3.19
C VAL A 35 0.26 -2.38 4.56
N ILE A 36 -0.93 -2.82 4.98
CA ILE A 36 -1.12 -3.56 6.23
C ILE A 36 -0.30 -4.86 6.23
N ASP A 37 -0.38 -5.65 5.15
CA ASP A 37 0.37 -6.91 5.01
C ASP A 37 1.90 -6.70 5.05
N LEU A 38 2.38 -5.55 4.58
CA LEU A 38 3.78 -5.15 4.66
C LEU A 38 4.20 -4.77 6.09
N LEU A 39 3.36 -3.99 6.78
CA LEU A 39 3.62 -3.57 8.16
C LEU A 39 3.58 -4.74 9.14
N GLN A 40 2.65 -5.68 8.95
CA GLN A 40 2.55 -6.89 9.77
C GLN A 40 3.76 -7.83 9.60
N GLU A 41 4.37 -7.88 8.41
CA GLU A 41 5.57 -8.68 8.18
C GLU A 41 6.82 -8.06 8.82
N GLY A 42 6.93 -6.73 8.82
CA GLY A 42 7.93 -6.00 9.59
C GLY A 42 9.38 -6.04 9.07
N ARG A 43 9.63 -6.53 7.84
CA ARG A 43 11.01 -6.73 7.32
C ARG A 43 11.46 -5.69 6.30
N ILE A 44 10.62 -5.29 5.36
CA ILE A 44 10.95 -4.34 4.29
C ILE A 44 10.32 -2.98 4.62
N LEU A 45 10.88 -2.30 5.62
CA LEU A 45 10.38 -1.04 6.16
C LEU A 45 11.46 0.05 6.15
N THR A 46 11.03 1.31 6.04
CA THR A 46 11.96 2.45 6.07
C THR A 46 12.46 2.75 7.48
N TYR A 47 13.58 3.47 7.56
CA TYR A 47 14.33 3.75 8.78
C TYR A 47 13.48 4.37 9.92
N ASP A 48 12.45 5.15 9.58
CA ASP A 48 11.53 5.78 10.52
C ASP A 48 10.65 4.77 11.27
N LEU A 49 10.48 3.56 10.74
CA LEU A 49 9.68 2.49 11.34
C LEU A 49 10.52 1.45 12.09
N VAL A 50 11.75 1.16 11.64
CA VAL A 50 12.55 0.03 12.15
C VAL A 50 13.95 0.37 12.64
N GLY A 51 14.36 1.64 12.54
CA GLY A 51 15.72 2.09 12.80
C GLY A 51 16.66 1.89 11.61
N PRO A 52 17.77 2.63 11.53
CA PRO A 52 18.67 2.62 10.36
C PRO A 52 19.35 1.27 10.11
N GLU A 53 19.57 0.45 11.15
CA GLU A 53 20.28 -0.83 11.07
C GLU A 53 19.50 -1.92 10.31
N ARG A 54 18.17 -1.76 10.23
CA ARG A 54 17.24 -2.71 9.61
C ARG A 54 16.48 -2.07 8.45
N ALA A 55 16.82 -0.83 8.08
CA ALA A 55 16.08 -0.06 7.11
C ALA A 55 16.26 -0.59 5.69
N ALA A 56 15.16 -0.82 4.99
CA ALA A 56 15.13 -0.97 3.55
C ALA A 56 15.15 0.40 2.85
N ARG A 57 15.59 0.42 1.59
CA ARG A 57 15.52 1.61 0.74
C ARG A 57 14.06 1.93 0.41
N CYS A 58 13.79 3.20 0.14
CA CYS A 58 12.46 3.67 -0.23
C CYS A 58 11.88 2.91 -1.45
N SER A 59 12.71 2.60 -2.46
CA SER A 59 12.31 1.84 -3.64
C SER A 59 11.94 0.40 -3.28
N GLU A 60 12.69 -0.27 -2.41
CA GLU A 60 12.43 -1.65 -1.99
C GLU A 60 11.10 -1.77 -1.25
N VAL A 61 10.77 -0.78 -0.40
CA VAL A 61 9.45 -0.70 0.25
C VAL A 61 8.34 -0.50 -0.79
N GLY A 62 8.57 0.35 -1.80
CA GLY A 62 7.61 0.54 -2.90
C GLY A 62 7.36 -0.73 -3.70
N ASP A 63 8.42 -1.43 -4.09
CA ASP A 63 8.37 -2.69 -4.84
C ASP A 63 7.65 -3.80 -4.03
N GLU A 64 7.88 -3.84 -2.73
CA GLU A 64 7.20 -4.76 -1.80
C GLU A 64 5.69 -4.50 -1.75
N VAL A 65 5.26 -3.24 -1.65
CA VAL A 65 3.83 -2.88 -1.71
C VAL A 65 3.23 -3.30 -3.05
N CYS A 66 3.89 -3.02 -4.17
CA CYS A 66 3.40 -3.42 -5.50
C CYS A 66 3.19 -4.93 -5.61
N ARG A 67 4.13 -5.74 -5.10
CA ARG A 67 4.01 -7.20 -5.14
C ARG A 67 2.88 -7.73 -4.25
N LYS A 68 2.73 -7.18 -3.05
CA LYS A 68 1.61 -7.53 -2.17
C LYS A 68 0.28 -7.14 -2.80
N LEU A 69 0.19 -5.94 -3.39
CA LEU A 69 -1.01 -5.48 -4.11
C LEU A 69 -1.36 -6.41 -5.27
N ALA A 70 -0.40 -6.78 -6.13
CA ALA A 70 -0.63 -7.72 -7.22
C ALA A 70 -1.22 -9.05 -6.72
N THR A 71 -0.63 -9.61 -5.65
CA THR A 71 -1.13 -10.84 -5.02
C THR A 71 -2.56 -10.71 -4.51
N ARG A 72 -2.94 -9.53 -4.01
CA ARG A 72 -4.29 -9.25 -3.51
C ARG A 72 -5.30 -9.09 -4.65
N LEU A 73 -4.91 -8.40 -5.71
CA LEU A 73 -5.75 -8.20 -6.89
C LEU A 73 -6.02 -9.52 -7.64
N ASP A 74 -5.07 -10.45 -7.66
CA ASP A 74 -5.25 -11.78 -8.26
C ASP A 74 -6.24 -12.69 -7.48
N ARG A 75 -6.62 -12.31 -6.25
CA ARG A 75 -7.52 -13.09 -5.39
C ARG A 75 -8.97 -12.58 -5.39
N GLY A 76 -9.22 -11.38 -5.91
CA GLY A 76 -10.54 -10.73 -5.95
C GLY A 76 -11.20 -10.89 -7.29
#